data_AF-A0A973HYM5-F1
#
_entry.id   AF-A0A973HYM5-F1
#
_cell.length_a   1.000
_cell.length_b   1.000
_cell.length_c   1.000
_cell.angle_alpha   90.00
_cell.angle_beta   90.00
_cell.angle_gamma   90.00
#
_symmetry.space_group_name_H-M   'P 1'
#
loop_
_entity.id
_entity.type
_entity.pdbx_description
1 polymer ?
#
loop_
_entity_poly.entity_id
_entity_poly.type
_entity_poly.pdbx_seq_one_letter_code
_entity_poly.pdbx_strand_id
1 'polypeptide(L)'
;MANERLLKRLGMWQQGKKTGPDSFDLVDSILFDLTKLLNSQRGNVLVDEEMGLSDLRSLFNGHGSPDLDALEQQLLFQITEFEPRIVSPSLT
;
A
#
# COMPACT_ATOMS: atom_id res chain seq x y z
N MET A 1 20.03 -6.48 -2.73
CA MET A 1 18.73 -6.34 -3.41
C MET A 1 18.07 -5.09 -2.85
N ALA A 2 17.52 -4.21 -3.70
CA ALA A 2 17.21 -2.84 -3.28
C ALA A 2 15.97 -2.80 -2.37
N ASN A 3 16.17 -2.44 -1.09
CA ASN A 3 15.10 -2.31 -0.09
C ASN A 3 14.07 -1.20 -0.46
N GLU A 4 14.44 -0.31 -1.39
CA GLU A 4 13.59 0.79 -1.84
C GLU A 4 13.11 0.64 -3.29
N ARG A 5 11.90 1.14 -3.55
CA ARG A 5 11.30 1.20 -4.89
C ARG A 5 12.17 2.03 -5.84
N LEU A 6 12.20 1.62 -7.12
CA LEU A 6 13.04 2.24 -8.16
C LEU A 6 12.82 3.76 -8.28
N LEU A 7 11.56 4.21 -8.36
CA LEU A 7 11.27 5.64 -8.54
C LEU A 7 11.70 6.49 -7.34
N LYS A 8 11.59 5.94 -6.11
CA LYS A 8 12.10 6.60 -4.90
C LYS A 8 13.62 6.72 -4.95
N ARG A 9 14.31 5.63 -5.32
CA ARG A 9 15.77 5.62 -5.49
C ARG A 9 16.25 6.65 -6.53
N LEU A 10 15.56 6.75 -7.66
CA LEU A 10 15.86 7.75 -8.68
C LEU A 10 15.64 9.17 -8.16
N GLY A 11 14.57 9.41 -7.41
CA GLY A 11 14.30 10.70 -6.76
C GLY A 11 15.36 11.09 -5.73
N MET A 12 15.82 10.14 -4.90
CA MET A 12 16.92 10.39 -3.95
C MET A 12 18.24 10.69 -4.65
N TRP A 13 18.52 9.97 -5.75
CA TRP A 13 19.72 10.22 -6.55
C TRP A 13 19.73 11.62 -7.17
N GLN A 14 18.59 12.08 -7.68
CA GLN A 14 18.43 13.46 -8.18
C GLN A 14 18.67 14.51 -7.08
N GLN A 15 18.34 14.20 -5.83
CA GLN A 15 18.54 15.09 -4.68
C GLN A 15 19.96 15.04 -4.10
N GLY A 16 20.87 14.25 -4.67
CA GLY A 16 22.24 14.10 -4.17
C GLY A 16 22.35 13.41 -2.81
N LYS A 17 21.28 12.76 -2.33
CA LYS A 17 21.30 11.99 -1.08
C LYS A 17 22.03 10.66 -1.31
N LYS A 18 22.99 10.33 -0.43
CA LYS A 18 23.68 9.03 -0.45
C LYS A 18 22.70 7.94 -0.01
N THR A 19 22.59 6.88 -0.79
CA THR A 19 21.79 5.69 -0.48
C THR A 19 22.51 4.84 0.57
N GLY A 20 22.29 5.11 1.84
CA GLY A 20 22.65 4.22 2.95
C GLY A 20 21.37 3.64 3.55
N PRO A 21 21.24 2.30 3.69
CA PRO A 21 20.03 1.72 4.25
C PRO A 21 20.11 1.81 5.78
N ASP A 22 19.46 2.80 6.38
CA ASP A 22 19.07 2.67 7.78
C ASP A 22 17.78 1.85 7.85
N SER A 23 17.69 0.88 8.76
CA SER A 23 16.55 -0.02 8.83
C SER A 23 15.26 0.70 9.23
N PHE A 24 15.38 1.79 9.98
CA PHE A 24 14.24 2.65 10.37
C PHE A 24 13.64 3.37 9.16
N ASP A 25 14.47 3.83 8.21
CA ASP A 25 14.01 4.50 6.98
C ASP A 25 13.18 3.56 6.09
N LEU A 26 13.45 2.25 6.13
CA LEU A 26 12.73 1.27 5.33
C LEU A 26 11.28 1.12 5.78
N VAL A 27 11.05 0.99 7.09
CA VAL A 27 9.70 0.83 7.64
C VAL A 27 8.86 2.06 7.34
N ASP A 28 9.40 3.25 7.56
CA ASP A 28 8.72 4.51 7.25
C ASP A 28 8.40 4.64 5.75
N SER A 29 9.34 4.21 4.90
CA SER A 29 9.15 4.19 3.45
C SER A 29 8.03 3.23 3.02
N ILE A 30 7.91 2.06 3.66
CA ILE A 30 6.83 1.09 3.42
C ILE A 30 5.50 1.66 3.92
N LEU A 31 5.45 2.20 5.14
CA LEU A 31 4.22 2.79 5.71
C LEU A 31 3.71 3.95 4.85
N PHE A 32 4.60 4.79 4.35
CA PHE A 32 4.25 5.87 3.42
C PHE A 32 3.64 5.34 2.12
N ASP A 33 4.18 4.25 1.56
CA ASP A 33 3.65 3.64 0.35
C ASP A 33 2.30 2.97 0.60
N LEU A 34 2.16 2.22 1.71
CA LEU A 34 0.90 1.61 2.13
C LEU A 34 -0.19 2.67 2.36
N THR A 35 0.17 3.79 2.97
CA THR A 35 -0.77 4.90 3.21
C THR A 35 -1.32 5.42 1.89
N LYS A 36 -0.48 5.58 0.86
CA LYS A 36 -0.93 6.01 -0.47
C LYS A 36 -1.77 4.95 -1.16
N LEU A 37 -1.35 3.68 -1.09
CA LEU A 37 -2.05 2.55 -1.69
C LEU A 37 -3.47 2.42 -1.11
N LEU A 38 -3.59 2.37 0.22
CA LEU A 38 -4.85 2.13 0.91
C LEU A 38 -5.78 3.36 0.93
N ASN A 39 -5.26 4.55 0.64
CA ASN A 39 -6.09 5.75 0.41
C ASN A 39 -6.41 5.99 -1.08
N SER A 40 -5.91 5.13 -1.98
CA SER A 40 -6.28 5.20 -3.40
C SER A 40 -7.59 4.44 -3.60
N GLN A 41 -8.49 5.02 -4.40
CA GLN A 41 -9.74 4.38 -4.79
C GLN A 41 -9.57 3.66 -6.13
N ARG A 42 -10.08 2.43 -6.21
CA ARG A 42 -10.10 1.65 -7.45
C ARG A 42 -10.78 2.43 -8.58
N GLY A 43 -10.16 2.41 -9.76
CA GLY A 43 -10.61 3.19 -10.93
C GLY A 43 -10.09 4.63 -10.99
N ASN A 44 -9.47 5.16 -9.92
CA ASN A 44 -8.81 6.48 -9.94
C ASN A 44 -7.30 6.38 -10.19
N VAL A 45 -6.75 5.16 -10.19
CA VAL A 45 -5.34 4.90 -10.47
C VAL A 45 -5.16 4.64 -11.97
N LEU A 46 -4.31 5.44 -12.63
CA LEU A 46 -4.11 5.37 -14.08
C LEU A 46 -3.20 4.22 -14.54
N VAL A 47 -2.39 3.68 -13.63
CA VAL A 47 -1.36 2.69 -13.97
C VAL A 47 -1.86 1.25 -13.94
N ASP A 48 -2.91 0.98 -13.16
CA ASP A 48 -3.50 -0.34 -12.97
C ASP A 48 -4.94 -0.18 -12.46
N GLU A 49 -5.88 -0.85 -13.11
CA GLU A 49 -7.33 -0.74 -12.81
C GLU A 49 -7.71 -1.44 -11.50
N GLU A 50 -6.95 -2.44 -11.07
CA GLU A 50 -7.22 -3.21 -9.84
C GLU A 50 -6.62 -2.54 -8.58
N MET A 51 -5.77 -1.53 -8.78
CA MET A 51 -5.09 -0.82 -7.70
C MET A 51 -6.02 0.14 -6.95
N GLY A 52 -5.94 0.09 -5.62
CA GLY A 52 -6.76 0.87 -4.71
C GLY A 52 -7.94 0.09 -4.15
N LEU A 53 -8.49 0.61 -3.05
CA LEU A 53 -9.64 0.01 -2.39
C LEU A 53 -10.93 0.27 -3.16
N SER A 54 -11.84 -0.70 -3.11
CA SER A 54 -13.19 -0.51 -3.61
C SER A 54 -13.96 0.48 -2.74
N ASP A 55 -15.14 0.88 -3.17
CA ASP A 55 -15.97 1.82 -2.41
C ASP A 55 -16.41 1.24 -1.05
N LEU A 56 -15.70 1.64 0.01
CA LEU A 56 -15.93 1.19 1.38
C LEU A 56 -17.28 1.63 1.94
N ARG A 57 -17.96 2.61 1.33
CA ARG A 57 -19.30 3.06 1.79
C ARG A 57 -20.30 1.92 1.82
N SER A 58 -20.19 0.98 0.89
CA SER A 58 -21.04 -0.22 0.83
C SER A 58 -20.91 -1.12 2.08
N LEU A 59 -19.72 -1.16 2.70
CA LEU A 59 -19.42 -1.99 3.87
C LEU A 59 -20.00 -1.41 5.18
N PHE A 60 -20.30 -0.10 5.20
CA PHE A 60 -20.77 0.61 6.40
C PHE A 60 -22.24 1.06 6.34
N ASN A 61 -22.87 1.06 5.15
CA ASN A 61 -24.22 1.60 4.96
C ASN A 61 -25.36 0.57 5.20
N GLY A 62 -25.04 -0.65 5.63
CA GLY A 62 -26.05 -1.65 5.99
C GLY A 62 -26.67 -1.40 7.37
N HIS A 63 -27.93 -1.81 7.57
CA HIS A 63 -28.59 -1.83 8.89
C HIS A 63 -28.03 -2.94 9.83
N GLY A 64 -26.89 -3.55 9.49
CA GLY A 64 -26.23 -4.64 10.22
C GLY A 64 -24.79 -4.27 10.63
N SER A 65 -24.08 -5.20 11.26
CA SER A 65 -22.65 -5.03 11.56
C SER A 65 -21.84 -4.86 10.27
N PRO A 66 -20.79 -4.02 10.25
CA PRO A 66 -19.91 -3.89 9.11
C PRO A 66 -19.33 -5.24 8.68
N ASP A 67 -19.20 -5.45 7.37
CA ASP A 67 -18.55 -6.65 6.82
C ASP A 67 -17.02 -6.49 6.91
N LEU A 68 -16.49 -6.83 8.09
CA LEU A 68 -15.06 -6.74 8.40
C LEU A 68 -14.24 -7.78 7.64
N ASP A 69 -14.81 -8.97 7.38
CA ASP A 69 -14.14 -10.03 6.64
C ASP A 69 -13.89 -9.60 5.19
N ALA A 70 -14.88 -8.97 4.55
CA ALA A 70 -14.72 -8.42 3.20
C ALA A 70 -13.69 -7.28 3.17
N LEU A 71 -13.65 -6.43 4.19
CA LEU A 71 -12.65 -5.38 4.31
C LEU A 71 -11.25 -5.98 4.45
N GLU A 72 -11.08 -6.97 5.32
CA GLU A 72 -9.80 -7.65 5.55
C GLU A 72 -9.27 -8.28 4.25
N GLN A 73 -10.12 -9.01 3.52
CA GLN A 73 -9.75 -9.62 2.25
C GLN A 73 -9.31 -8.58 1.21
N GLN A 74 -10.00 -7.44 1.13
CA GLN A 74 -9.60 -6.36 0.22
C GLN A 74 -8.26 -5.74 0.59
N LEU A 75 -8.02 -5.48 1.88
CA LEU A 75 -6.74 -4.95 2.36
C LEU A 75 -5.61 -5.93 2.07
N LEU A 76 -5.79 -7.22 2.39
CA LEU A 76 -4.80 -8.26 2.15
C LEU A 76 -4.47 -8.41 0.66
N PHE A 77 -5.48 -8.38 -0.22
CA PHE A 77 -5.27 -8.39 -1.67
C PHE A 77 -4.41 -7.21 -2.11
N GLN A 78 -4.75 -5.98 -1.71
CA GLN A 78 -3.99 -4.80 -2.10
C GLN A 78 -2.54 -4.84 -1.61
N ILE A 79 -2.32 -5.23 -0.35
CA ILE A 79 -0.97 -5.31 0.23
C ILE A 79 -0.15 -6.40 -0.48
N THR A 80 -0.74 -7.57 -0.71
CA THR A 80 -0.04 -8.71 -1.32
C THR A 80 0.37 -8.42 -2.77
N GLU A 81 -0.54 -7.85 -3.56
CA GLU A 81 -0.29 -7.59 -4.98
C GLU A 81 0.66 -6.39 -5.19
N PHE A 82 0.46 -5.30 -4.44
CA PHE A 82 1.14 -4.04 -4.73
C PHE A 82 2.30 -3.70 -3.81
N GLU A 83 2.52 -4.42 -2.69
CA GLU A 83 3.63 -4.21 -1.76
C GLU A 83 4.51 -5.47 -1.59
N PRO A 84 5.36 -5.81 -2.57
CA PRO A 84 6.14 -7.06 -2.59
C PRO A 84 7.22 -7.15 -1.51
N ARG A 85 7.50 -6.06 -0.77
CA ARG A 85 8.45 -6.07 0.35
C ARG A 85 7.87 -6.73 1.60
N ILE A 86 6.54 -6.82 1.70
CA ILE A 86 5.86 -7.48 2.82
C ILE A 86 5.57 -8.92 2.41
N VAL A 87 6.23 -9.86 3.08
CA VAL A 87 6.04 -11.29 2.85
C VAL A 87 4.95 -11.79 3.80
N SER A 88 3.88 -12.36 3.24
CA SER A 88 2.77 -12.96 3.99
C SER A 88 2.08 -11.99 4.97
N PRO A 89 1.42 -10.93 4.49
CA PRO A 89 0.68 -10.01 5.35
C PRO A 89 -0.45 -10.72 6.10
N SER A 90 -0.68 -10.30 7.34
CA SER A 90 -1.79 -10.75 8.19
C SER A 90 -2.38 -9.56 8.92
N LEU A 91 -3.71 -9.55 9.09
CA LEU A 91 -4.44 -8.54 9.85
C LEU A 91 -5.03 -9.18 11.12
N THR A 92 -5.35 -8.37 12.12
CA THR A 92 -5.86 -8.79 13.44
C THR A 92 -7.06 -7.97 13.85
#